data_AF-A0A7I7MEB1-F1
#
_entry.id   AF-A0A7I7MEB1-F1
#
_cell.length_a   1.000
_cell.length_b   1.000
_cell.length_c   1.000
_cell.angle_alpha   90.00
_cell.angle_beta   90.00
_cell.angle_gamma   90.00
#
_symmetry.space_group_name_H-M   'P 1'
#
loop_
_entity.id
_entity.type
_entity.pdbx_description
1 polymer ?
#
loop_
_entity_poly.entity_id
_entity_poly.type
_entity_poly.pdbx_seq_one_letter_code
_entity_poly.pdbx_strand_id
1 'polypeptide(L)' 'MSREPTDIAAEARTLLDALANSTDPIAFETLLGLSQYVGECLGISARTLAQAQSWSSVAGLAGTTKQAAWERWHH' A
#
# COMPACT_ATOMS: atom_id res chain seq x y z
N MET A 1 5.40 6.09 -21.67
CA MET A 1 6.03 6.71 -20.49
C MET A 1 5.43 6.09 -19.26
N SER A 2 6.23 5.54 -18.34
CA SER A 2 5.75 5.11 -17.02
C SER A 2 5.25 6.34 -16.25
N ARG A 3 4.09 6.25 -15.60
CA ARG A 3 3.61 7.32 -14.71
C ARG A 3 4.48 7.36 -13.46
N GLU A 4 4.79 8.55 -12.95
CA GLU A 4 5.52 8.70 -11.70
C GLU A 4 4.66 8.20 -10.52
N PRO A 5 5.25 7.53 -9.51
CA PRO A 5 4.49 7.03 -8.36
C PRO A 5 3.68 8.12 -7.63
N THR A 6 4.16 9.37 -7.63
CA THR A 6 3.46 10.52 -7.04
C THR A 6 2.16 10.86 -7.75
N ASP A 7 2.13 10.75 -9.08
CA ASP A 7 0.93 11.03 -9.89
C ASP A 7 -0.13 9.96 -9.63
N ILE A 8 0.30 8.70 -9.56
CA ILE A 8 -0.57 7.57 -9.22
C ILE A 8 -1.17 7.77 -7.81
N ALA A 9 -0.34 8.16 -6.84
CA ALA A 9 -0.80 8.39 -5.48
C ALA A 9 -1.76 9.59 -5.36
N ALA A 10 -1.59 10.64 -6.18
CA ALA A 10 -2.50 11.78 -6.19
C ALA A 10 -3.89 11.42 -6.77
N GLU A 11 -3.91 10.65 -7.85
CA GLU A 11 -5.17 10.15 -8.43
C GLU A 11 -5.88 9.18 -7.48
N ALA A 12 -5.15 8.24 -6.89
CA ALA A 12 -5.72 7.30 -5.92
C ALA A 12 -6.36 8.02 -4.73
N ARG A 13 -5.71 9.06 -4.19
CA ARG A 13 -6.30 9.88 -3.11
C ARG A 13 -7.58 10.57 -3.54
N THR A 14 -7.58 11.20 -4.71
CA THR A 14 -8.79 11.85 -5.27
C THR A 14 -9.97 10.87 -5.35
N LEU A 15 -9.73 9.64 -5.81
CA LEU A 15 -10.77 8.61 -5.92
C LEU A 15 -11.24 8.11 -4.55
N LEU A 16 -10.32 7.90 -3.60
CA LEU A 16 -10.65 7.49 -2.23
C LEU A 16 -11.43 8.58 -1.49
N ASP A 17 -11.08 9.85 -1.69
CA ASP A 17 -11.80 10.99 -1.13
C ASP A 17 -13.23 11.07 -1.67
N ALA A 18 -13.44 10.76 -2.95
CA ALA A 18 -14.79 10.69 -3.53
C ALA A 18 -15.64 9.58 -2.88
N LEU A 19 -15.05 8.41 -2.62
CA LEU A 19 -15.73 7.32 -1.89
C LEU A 19 -16.02 7.71 -0.44
N ALA A 20 -15.06 8.32 0.25
CA ALA A 20 -15.18 8.69 1.66
C ALA A 20 -16.26 9.77 1.90
N ASN A 21 -16.50 10.64 0.92
CA ASN A 21 -17.52 11.68 1.00
C ASN A 21 -18.90 11.22 0.49
N SER A 22 -19.05 9.98 0.04
CA SER A 22 -20.33 9.44 -0.40
C SER A 22 -21.20 9.02 0.79
N THR A 23 -22.51 9.24 0.69
CA THR A 23 -23.50 8.75 1.66
C THR A 23 -24.03 7.36 1.30
N ASP A 24 -23.58 6.77 0.19
CA ASP A 24 -23.95 5.42 -0.24
C ASP A 24 -23.22 4.36 0.61
N PRO A 25 -23.95 3.44 1.29
CA PRO A 25 -23.32 2.35 2.04
C PRO A 25 -22.36 1.48 1.23
N ILE A 26 -22.57 1.36 -0.09
CA ILE A 26 -21.67 0.62 -0.99
C ILE A 26 -20.29 1.29 -1.07
N ALA A 27 -20.20 2.60 -0.92
CA ALA A 27 -18.92 3.30 -0.88
C ALA A 27 -18.09 2.89 0.34
N PHE A 28 -18.74 2.70 1.50
CA PHE A 28 -18.07 2.20 2.70
C PHE A 28 -17.59 0.75 2.53
N GLU A 29 -18.44 -0.14 1.99
CA GLU A 29 -18.04 -1.52 1.68
C GLU A 29 -16.86 -1.56 0.69
N THR A 30 -16.90 -0.70 -0.32
CA THR A 30 -15.81 -0.55 -1.30
C THR A 30 -14.51 -0.11 -0.61
N LEU A 31 -14.57 0.86 0.32
CA LEU A 31 -13.41 1.30 1.09
C LEU A 31 -12.84 0.19 1.98
N LEU A 32 -13.67 -0.68 2.57
CA LEU A 32 -13.20 -1.85 3.31
C LEU A 32 -12.40 -2.80 2.40
N GLY A 33 -12.94 -3.10 1.22
CA GLY A 33 -12.26 -3.93 0.23
C GLY A 33 -10.94 -3.31 -0.26
N LEU A 34 -10.94 -2.02 -0.55
CA LEU A 34 -9.73 -1.28 -0.97
C LEU A 34 -8.68 -1.23 0.14
N SER A 35 -9.08 -1.10 1.41
CA SER A 35 -8.16 -1.14 2.54
C SER A 35 -7.43 -2.47 2.63
N GLN A 36 -8.13 -3.59 2.43
CA GLN A 36 -7.52 -4.91 2.38
C GLN A 36 -6.57 -5.02 1.18
N TYR A 37 -7.04 -4.63 0.00
CA TYR A 37 -6.27 -4.73 -1.24
C TYR A 37 -4.96 -3.92 -1.19
N VAL A 38 -4.99 -2.69 -0.65
CA VAL A 38 -3.77 -1.89 -0.45
C VAL A 38 -2.79 -2.60 0.48
N GLY A 39 -3.28 -3.28 1.53
CA GLY A 39 -2.45 -4.12 2.40
C GLY A 39 -1.74 -5.26 1.66
N GLU A 40 -2.44 -5.95 0.76
CA GLU A 40 -1.89 -7.00 -0.10
C GLU A 40 -0.84 -6.45 -1.07
N CYS A 41 -1.13 -5.31 -1.71
CA CYS A 41 -0.19 -4.60 -2.58
C CYS A 41 1.08 -4.17 -1.83
N LEU A 42 0.96 -3.73 -0.57
CA LEU A 42 2.12 -3.41 0.26
C LEU A 42 2.99 -4.63 0.52
N GLY A 43 2.42 -5.81 0.74
CA GLY A 43 3.18 -7.06 0.87
C GLY A 43 3.95 -7.40 -0.41
N ILE A 44 3.31 -7.27 -1.58
CA ILE A 44 3.96 -7.45 -2.88
C ILE A 44 5.12 -6.46 -3.03
N SER A 45 4.88 -5.17 -2.79
CA SER A 45 5.89 -4.12 -2.90
C SER A 45 7.07 -4.34 -1.96
N ALA A 46 6.81 -4.73 -0.70
CA ALA A 46 7.84 -5.05 0.28
C ALA A 46 8.73 -6.21 -0.19
N ARG A 47 8.14 -7.29 -0.74
CA ARG A 47 8.91 -8.42 -1.29
C ARG A 47 9.71 -8.03 -2.52
N THR A 48 9.14 -7.28 -3.45
CA THR A 48 9.86 -6.78 -4.63
C THR A 48 11.05 -5.91 -4.22
N LEU A 49 10.86 -5.00 -3.26
CA LEU A 49 11.94 -4.17 -2.74
C LEU A 49 13.00 -5.01 -1.99
N ALA A 50 12.59 -5.99 -1.19
CA ALA A 50 13.51 -6.89 -0.50
C ALA A 50 14.35 -7.72 -1.47
N GLN A 51 13.77 -8.17 -2.59
CA GLN A 51 14.46 -8.89 -3.67
C GLN A 51 15.46 -8.00 -4.41
N ALA A 52 15.08 -6.76 -4.72
CA ALA A 52 15.95 -5.80 -5.40
C ALA A 52 17.05 -5.25 -4.48
N GLN A 53 16.82 -5.25 -3.17
CA GLN A 53 17.73 -4.71 -2.16
C GLN A 53 17.85 -5.67 -0.96
N SER A 54 17.13 -5.40 0.13
CA SER A 54 17.17 -6.22 1.34
C SER A 54 15.98 -5.93 2.25
N TRP A 55 15.69 -6.85 3.16
CA TRP A 55 14.74 -6.62 4.25
C TRP A 55 15.14 -5.48 5.20
N SER A 56 16.42 -5.14 5.29
CA SER A 56 16.86 -3.95 6.04
C SER A 56 16.43 -2.65 5.35
N SER A 57 16.47 -2.59 4.02
CA SER A 57 15.98 -1.43 3.25
C SER A 57 14.47 -1.25 3.43
N VAL A 58 13.70 -2.34 3.32
CA VAL A 58 12.25 -2.33 3.58
C VAL A 58 11.94 -1.79 4.98
N ALA A 59 12.64 -2.31 5.99
CA ALA A 59 12.47 -1.88 7.38
C ALA A 59 12.82 -0.40 7.58
N GLY A 60 13.89 0.08 6.93
CA GLY A 60 14.27 1.49 6.95
C GLY A 60 13.19 2.42 6.40
N LEU A 61 12.58 2.07 5.26
CA LEU A 61 11.47 2.84 4.69
C LEU A 61 10.19 2.75 5.51
N ALA A 62 9.91 1.58 6.08
CA ALA A 62 8.71 1.33 6.88
C ALA A 62 8.81 1.83 8.33
N GLY A 63 9.97 2.38 8.75
CA GLY A 63 10.18 2.87 10.11
C GLY A 63 10.10 1.76 11.17
N THR A 64 10.54 0.55 10.85
CA THR A 64 10.47 -0.62 11.73
C THR A 64 11.78 -1.40 11.75
N THR A 65 11.84 -2.50 12.49
CA THR A 65 13.02 -3.39 12.51
C THR A 65 12.99 -4.37 11.34
N LYS A 66 14.16 -4.86 10.93
CA LYS A 66 14.27 -5.92 9.89
C LYS A 66 13.40 -7.14 10.22
N GLN A 67 13.43 -7.60 11.47
CA GLN A 67 12.66 -8.76 11.91
C GLN A 67 11.15 -8.49 11.81
N ALA A 68 10.69 -7.34 12.29
CA ALA A 68 9.27 -6.98 12.20
C ALA A 68 8.79 -6.83 10.74
N ALA A 69 9.61 -6.24 9.86
CA ALA A 69 9.30 -6.14 8.43
C ALA A 69 9.23 -7.52 7.76
N TRP A 70 10.17 -8.41 8.06
CA TRP A 70 10.19 -9.78 7.54
C TRP A 70 8.95 -10.55 8.01
N GLU A 71 8.71 -10.63 9.32
CA GLU A 71 7.53 -11.32 9.88
C GLU A 71 6.23 -10.86 9.24
N ARG A 72 6.10 -9.55 8.99
CA ARG A 72 4.89 -8.94 8.45
C ARG A 72 4.65 -9.22 6.95
N TRP A 73 5.69 -9.31 6.13
CA TRP A 73 5.52 -9.28 4.67
C TRP A 73 6.27 -10.38 3.89
N HIS A 74 6.98 -11.30 4.56
CA HIS A 74 7.74 -12.35 3.87
C HIS A 74 6.86 -13.40 3.19
N HIS A 75 5.62 -13.58 3.65
CA HIS A 75 4.65 -14.57 3.18
C HIS A 75 3.86 -14.10 1.95
#